data_AF-A0A955HP58-F1
#
_entry.id   AF-A0A955HP58-F1
#
_cell.length_a   1.000
_cell.length_b   1.000
_cell.length_c   1.000
_cell.angle_alpha   90.00
_cell.angle_beta   90.00
_cell.angle_gamma   90.00
#
_symmetry.space_group_name_H-M   'P 1'
#
loop_
_entity.id
_entity.type
_entity.pdbx_description
1 polymer ?
#
loop_
_entity_poly.entity_id
_entity_poly.type
_entity_poly.pdbx_seq_one_letter_code
_entity_poly.pdbx_strand_id
1 'polypeptide(L)'
;MGYRENVQSLCNEEGIENPIREEDLWVVRVDFYRQGEVTRIFATDMNRAGRLFFQSLVVRRAFCATSRVTEHELRRLKFGGEKFFAENWQDAEEVGRAMLIAFKAADGIVIHWR
;
A
#
# COMPACT_ATOMS: atom_id res chain seq x y z
N MET A 1 -16.10 10.74 4.79
CA MET A 1 -15.42 9.71 5.59
C MET A 1 -13.97 10.11 5.66
N GLY A 2 -13.47 10.43 6.84
CA GLY A 2 -12.10 10.92 7.01
C GLY A 2 -11.06 9.81 6.97
N TYR A 3 -9.81 10.15 6.70
CA TYR A 3 -8.67 9.22 6.65
C TYR A 3 -8.56 8.24 7.85
N ARG A 4 -8.91 8.71 9.06
CA ARG A 4 -8.91 7.88 10.28
C ARG A 4 -10.00 6.80 10.26
N GLU A 5 -11.16 7.09 9.69
CA GLU A 5 -12.28 6.14 9.58
C GLU A 5 -11.94 5.03 8.58
N ASN A 6 -11.27 5.36 7.48
CA ASN A 6 -10.83 4.38 6.48
C ASN A 6 -9.84 3.36 7.07
N VAL A 7 -8.91 3.82 7.91
CA VAL A 7 -7.96 2.93 8.61
C VAL A 7 -8.71 1.97 9.55
N GLN A 8 -9.66 2.48 10.34
CA GLN A 8 -10.40 1.62 11.28
C GLN A 8 -11.32 0.64 10.54
N SER A 9 -11.96 1.06 9.44
CA SER A 9 -12.79 0.16 8.62
C SER A 9 -11.96 -0.99 8.06
N LEU A 10 -10.79 -0.71 7.50
CA LEU A 10 -9.89 -1.76 6.98
C LEU A 10 -9.46 -2.74 8.07
N CYS A 11 -9.14 -2.25 9.27
CA CYS A 11 -8.80 -3.14 10.39
C CYS A 11 -9.96 -4.06 10.77
N ASN A 12 -11.18 -3.53 10.82
CA ASN A 12 -12.37 -4.30 11.14
C ASN A 12 -12.67 -5.36 10.06
N GLU A 13 -12.50 -5.01 8.78
CA GLU A 13 -12.72 -5.92 7.64
C GLU A 13 -11.73 -7.09 7.65
N GLU A 14 -10.47 -6.82 7.96
CA GLU A 14 -9.40 -7.83 8.04
C GLU A 14 -9.39 -8.59 9.37
N GLY A 15 -10.24 -8.21 10.33
CA GLY A 15 -10.29 -8.82 11.66
C GLY A 15 -9.00 -8.62 12.46
N ILE A 16 -8.29 -7.52 12.22
CA ILE A 16 -7.02 -7.19 12.91
C ILE A 16 -7.19 -5.97 13.82
N GLU A 17 -6.33 -5.87 14.82
CA GLU A 17 -6.23 -4.65 15.63
C GLU A 17 -5.57 -3.53 14.83
N ASN A 18 -6.04 -2.30 15.06
CA ASN A 18 -5.44 -1.12 14.44
C ASN A 18 -4.03 -0.91 15.01
N PRO A 19 -2.97 -1.01 14.19
CA PRO A 19 -1.61 -0.88 14.68
C PRO A 19 -1.38 0.53 15.21
N ILE A 20 -1.23 0.63 16.53
CA ILE A 20 -0.98 1.91 17.20
C ILE A 20 0.44 2.37 16.88
N ARG A 21 1.39 1.43 16.74
CA ARG A 21 2.82 1.72 16.59
C ARG A 21 3.35 1.29 15.22
N GLU A 22 4.36 2.01 14.73
CA GLU A 22 5.05 1.68 13.47
C GLU A 22 5.75 0.31 13.51
N GLU A 23 6.09 -0.15 14.73
CA GLU A 23 6.69 -1.46 14.99
C GLU A 23 5.70 -2.62 14.88
N ASP A 24 4.39 -2.37 14.69
CA ASP A 24 3.41 -3.42 14.44
C ASP A 24 3.27 -3.70 12.93
N LEU A 25 3.81 -2.81 12.10
CA LEU A 25 3.77 -2.87 10.64
C LEU A 25 5.01 -3.55 10.07
N TRP A 26 4.79 -4.44 9.10
CA TRP A 26 5.79 -5.37 8.58
C TRP A 26 6.34 -4.96 7.22
N VAL A 27 5.67 -4.05 6.51
CA VAL A 27 6.15 -3.52 5.23
C VAL A 27 7.40 -2.67 5.46
N VAL A 28 8.52 -3.09 4.87
CA VAL A 28 9.81 -2.37 4.89
C VAL A 28 9.94 -1.46 3.66
N ARG A 29 9.46 -1.94 2.51
CA ARG A 29 9.50 -1.21 1.24
C ARG A 29 8.48 -1.77 0.26
N VAL A 30 8.02 -0.93 -0.66
CA VAL A 30 7.24 -1.35 -1.82
C VAL A 30 7.95 -0.89 -3.09
N ASP A 31 8.15 -1.83 -4.01
CA ASP A 31 8.69 -1.59 -5.34
C ASP A 31 7.55 -1.57 -6.35
N PHE A 32 7.39 -0.45 -7.06
CA PHE A 32 6.43 -0.25 -8.13
C PHE A 32 7.16 -0.33 -9.47
N TYR A 33 6.70 -1.24 -10.34
CA TYR A 33 7.28 -1.46 -11.67
C TYR A 33 6.40 -0.80 -12.72
N ARG A 34 7.00 -0.08 -13.66
CA ARG A 34 6.28 0.51 -14.81
C ARG A 34 7.20 0.52 -16.03
N GLN A 35 6.78 -0.11 -17.13
CA GLN A 35 7.53 -0.09 -18.40
C GLN A 35 9.04 -0.40 -18.28
N GLY A 36 9.42 -1.27 -17.34
CA GLY A 36 10.83 -1.63 -17.07
C GLY A 36 11.55 -0.76 -16.04
N GLU A 37 10.95 0.35 -15.60
CA GLU A 37 11.45 1.18 -14.51
C GLU A 37 10.95 0.69 -13.15
N VAL A 38 11.72 0.98 -12.09
CA VAL A 38 11.39 0.62 -10.71
C VAL A 38 11.43 1.84 -9.80
N THR A 39 10.28 2.18 -9.24
CA THR A 39 10.16 3.19 -8.18
C THR A 39 10.08 2.50 -6.83
N ARG A 40 10.99 2.87 -5.91
CA ARG A 40 11.09 2.25 -4.59
C ARG A 40 10.61 3.23 -3.51
N ILE A 41 9.62 2.81 -2.71
CA ILE A 41 9.11 3.60 -1.58
C ILE A 41 9.42 2.87 -0.28
N PHE A 42 10.29 3.43 0.56
CA PHE A 42 10.66 2.85 1.84
C PHE A 42 9.61 3.15 2.92
N ALA A 43 9.60 2.36 3.98
CA ALA A 43 8.72 2.57 5.13
C ALA A 43 8.84 3.98 5.73
N THR A 44 10.03 4.58 5.71
CA THR A 44 10.28 5.96 6.18
C THR A 44 9.58 7.03 5.35
N ASP A 45 9.31 6.73 4.07
CA ASP A 45 8.67 7.64 3.12
C ASP A 45 7.18 7.34 2.95
N MET A 46 6.68 6.31 3.64
CA MET A 46 5.30 5.85 3.57
C MET A 46 4.59 6.11 4.89
N ASN A 47 3.43 6.77 4.82
CA ASN A 47 2.61 6.92 6.02
C ASN A 47 2.06 5.57 6.52
N ARG A 48 1.70 5.54 7.80
CA ARG A 48 1.18 4.36 8.49
C ARG A 48 0.03 3.67 7.74
N ALA A 49 -0.92 4.44 7.23
CA ALA A 49 -2.08 3.86 6.53
C ALA A 49 -1.69 3.23 5.19
N GLY A 50 -0.72 3.80 4.46
CA GLY A 50 -0.18 3.22 3.25
C GLY A 50 0.45 1.86 3.53
N ARG A 51 1.27 1.79 4.59
CA ARG A 51 1.90 0.53 5.04
C ARG A 51 0.85 -0.50 5.44
N LEU A 52 -0.15 -0.10 6.21
CA LEU A 52 -1.26 -0.97 6.63
C LEU A 52 -2.06 -1.48 5.42
N PHE A 53 -2.41 -0.60 4.49
CA PHE A 53 -3.16 -0.96 3.28
C PHE A 53 -2.47 -2.10 2.51
N PHE A 54 -1.17 -1.97 2.26
CA PHE A 54 -0.40 -3.01 1.57
C PHE A 54 -0.22 -4.27 2.42
N GLN A 55 -0.04 -4.13 3.73
CA GLN A 55 0.07 -5.27 4.64
C GLN A 55 -1.21 -6.11 4.69
N SER A 56 -2.36 -5.45 4.75
CA SER A 56 -3.68 -6.09 4.81
C SER A 56 -4.05 -6.77 3.51
N LEU A 57 -3.86 -6.07 2.38
CA LEU A 57 -4.42 -6.52 1.11
C LEU A 57 -3.47 -7.38 0.27
N VAL A 58 -2.20 -7.51 0.67
CA VAL A 58 -1.24 -8.37 -0.02
C VAL A 58 -0.82 -9.50 0.89
N VAL A 59 -1.11 -10.72 0.44
CA VAL A 59 -0.79 -11.94 1.17
C VAL A 59 0.73 -12.06 1.32
N ARG A 60 1.20 -12.02 2.56
CA ARG A 60 2.56 -12.48 2.91
C ARG A 60 2.60 -13.99 2.81
N ARG A 61 3.40 -14.53 1.89
CA ARG A 61 3.65 -15.97 1.83
C ARG A 61 4.54 -16.36 2.99
N ALA A 62 4.19 -17.44 3.70
CA ALA A 62 5.00 -17.96 4.79
C ALA A 62 6.45 -18.15 4.30
N PHE A 63 7.42 -17.67 5.07
CA PHE A 63 8.86 -17.75 4.79
C PHE A 63 9.40 -16.86 3.66
N CYS A 64 8.59 -16.03 3.01
CA CYS A 64 9.08 -15.11 1.98
C CYS A 64 9.35 -13.71 2.56
N ALA A 65 10.57 -13.21 2.34
CA ALA A 65 10.92 -11.79 2.59
C ALA A 65 10.23 -10.84 1.61
N THR A 66 9.67 -11.36 0.50
CA THR A 66 8.99 -10.57 -0.52
C THR A 66 7.71 -11.21 -1.02
N SER A 67 6.68 -10.41 -1.29
CA SER A 67 5.48 -10.82 -2.02
C SER A 67 5.39 -10.10 -3.36
N ARG A 68 5.27 -10.86 -4.46
CA ARG A 68 4.94 -10.29 -5.78
C ARG A 68 3.43 -10.29 -5.96
N VAL A 69 2.89 -9.14 -6.33
CA VAL A 69 1.47 -8.93 -6.63
C VAL A 69 1.22 -9.38 -8.07
N THR A 70 0.26 -10.28 -8.27
CA THR A 70 -0.22 -10.69 -9.60
C THR A 70 -1.01 -9.58 -10.27
N GLU A 71 -1.20 -9.65 -11.58
CA GLU A 71 -1.99 -8.64 -12.31
C GLU A 71 -3.43 -8.51 -11.77
N HIS A 72 -4.06 -9.64 -11.42
CA HIS A 72 -5.41 -9.62 -10.85
C HIS A 72 -5.45 -8.92 -9.49
N GLU A 73 -4.49 -9.22 -8.61
CA GLU A 73 -4.36 -8.56 -7.30
C GLU A 73 -4.05 -7.07 -7.47
N LEU A 74 -3.22 -6.70 -8.45
CA LEU A 74 -2.90 -5.30 -8.75
C LEU A 74 -4.14 -4.50 -9.12
N ARG A 75 -5.02 -5.06 -9.98
CA ARG A 75 -6.29 -4.41 -10.33
C ARG A 75 -7.17 -4.21 -9.10
N ARG A 76 -7.27 -5.22 -8.23
CA ARG A 76 -8.02 -5.12 -6.97
C ARG A 76 -7.42 -4.08 -6.02
N LEU A 77 -6.09 -4.04 -5.91
CA LEU A 77 -5.38 -3.05 -5.10
C LEU A 77 -5.64 -1.64 -5.63
N LYS A 78 -5.56 -1.39 -6.94
CA LYS A 78 -5.84 -0.06 -7.50
C LYS A 78 -7.27 0.39 -7.21
N PHE A 79 -8.25 -0.51 -7.36
CA PHE A 79 -9.65 -0.20 -7.04
C PHE A 79 -9.87 0.05 -5.54
N GLY A 80 -9.27 -0.76 -4.67
CA GLY A 80 -9.33 -0.56 -3.22
C GLY A 80 -8.61 0.73 -2.79
N GLY A 81 -7.48 1.03 -3.44
CA GLY A 81 -6.65 2.21 -3.20
C GLY A 81 -7.37 3.50 -3.55
N GLU A 82 -8.07 3.56 -4.68
CA GLU A 82 -8.89 4.71 -5.07
C GLU A 82 -9.93 5.07 -3.99
N LYS A 83 -10.58 4.06 -3.39
CA LYS A 83 -11.54 4.29 -2.30
C LYS A 83 -10.85 4.66 -0.99
N PHE A 84 -9.81 3.93 -0.63
CA PHE A 84 -9.12 4.08 0.65
C PHE A 84 -8.38 5.43 0.76
N PHE A 85 -7.76 5.87 -0.34
CA PHE A 85 -7.00 7.12 -0.43
C PHE A 85 -7.77 8.25 -1.12
N ALA A 86 -9.09 8.16 -1.30
CA ALA A 86 -9.89 9.03 -2.18
C ALA A 86 -9.48 10.52 -2.23
N GLU A 87 -9.36 11.18 -1.08
CA GLU A 87 -8.94 12.59 -0.99
C GLU A 87 -7.52 12.82 -1.53
N ASN A 88 -6.58 11.94 -1.13
CA ASN A 88 -5.17 12.01 -1.55
C ASN A 88 -4.94 11.42 -2.96
N TRP A 89 -5.90 10.67 -3.49
CA TRP A 89 -5.80 9.97 -4.77
C TRP A 89 -5.99 10.90 -5.96
N GLN A 90 -6.90 11.87 -5.80
CA GLN A 90 -7.24 12.88 -6.80
C GLN A 90 -6.15 13.94 -6.94
N ASP A 91 -5.56 14.38 -5.83
CA ASP A 91 -4.53 15.44 -5.79
C ASP A 91 -3.09 14.90 -5.88
N ALA A 92 -2.91 13.59 -6.08
CA ALA A 92 -1.60 12.93 -5.92
C ALA A 92 -0.51 13.54 -6.80
N GLU A 93 -0.80 13.80 -8.08
CA GLU A 93 0.12 14.40 -9.03
C GLU A 93 0.38 15.88 -8.74
N GLU A 94 -0.65 16.62 -8.32
CA GLU A 94 -0.56 18.06 -8.03
C GLU A 94 0.31 18.34 -6.79
N VAL A 95 0.15 17.52 -5.76
CA VAL A 95 0.84 17.66 -4.47
C VAL A 95 2.16 16.86 -4.42
N GLY A 96 2.48 16.11 -5.48
CA GLY A 96 3.74 15.36 -5.58
C GLY A 96 3.81 14.15 -4.64
N ARG A 97 2.69 13.44 -4.44
CA ARG A 97 2.60 12.26 -3.56
C ARG A 97 3.24 11.03 -4.20
N ALA A 98 4.57 10.91 -4.11
CA ALA A 98 5.38 9.90 -4.79
C ALA A 98 4.83 8.46 -4.72
N MET A 99 4.36 8.01 -3.53
CA MET A 99 3.79 6.66 -3.37
C MET A 99 2.51 6.45 -4.19
N LEU A 100 1.59 7.40 -4.16
CA LEU A 100 0.32 7.28 -4.88
C LEU A 100 0.52 7.44 -6.40
N ILE A 101 1.41 8.34 -6.82
CA ILE A 101 1.79 8.47 -8.24
C ILE A 101 2.37 7.15 -8.75
N ALA A 102 3.32 6.56 -8.01
CA ALA A 102 3.91 5.27 -8.36
C ALA A 102 2.86 4.16 -8.39
N PHE A 103 1.95 4.12 -7.41
CA PHE A 103 0.91 3.12 -7.32
C PHE A 103 -0.11 3.21 -8.48
N LYS A 104 -0.57 4.42 -8.83
CA LYS A 104 -1.47 4.66 -9.97
C LYS A 104 -0.86 4.14 -11.27
N ALA A 105 0.43 4.41 -11.47
CA ALA A 105 1.14 4.13 -12.70
C ALA A 105 1.76 2.72 -12.80
N ALA A 106 1.76 1.94 -11.71
CA ALA A 106 2.41 0.63 -11.67
C ALA A 106 1.73 -0.44 -12.55
N ASP A 107 2.54 -1.22 -13.26
CA ASP A 107 2.18 -2.45 -13.96
C ASP A 107 2.50 -3.70 -13.11
N GLY A 108 3.29 -3.54 -12.05
CA GLY A 108 3.63 -4.58 -11.09
C GLY A 108 4.01 -4.02 -9.73
N ILE A 109 3.78 -4.81 -8.67
CA ILE A 109 4.14 -4.43 -7.30
C ILE A 109 4.89 -5.59 -6.63
N VAL A 110 5.96 -5.26 -5.90
CA VAL A 110 6.64 -6.19 -5.00
C VAL A 110 6.76 -5.56 -3.63
N ILE A 111 6.26 -6.24 -2.61
CA ILE A 111 6.38 -5.81 -1.22
C ILE A 111 7.53 -6.54 -0.56
N HIS A 112 8.34 -5.82 0.20
CA HIS A 112 9.41 -6.35 1.05
C HIS A 112 8.95 -6.30 2.51
N TRP A 113 9.00 -7.45 3.17
CA TRP A 113 8.54 -7.67 4.54
C TRP A 113 9.73 -7.80 5.49
N ARG A 114 9.51 -7.48 6.78
CA ARG A 114 10.44 -7.80 7.88
C ARG A 114 10.23 -9.21 8.44
#